data_AF-A0A936KL20-F1
#
_entry.id   AF-A0A936KL20-F1
#
_cell.length_a   1.000
_cell.length_b   1.000
_cell.length_c   1.000
_cell.angle_alpha   90.00
_cell.angle_beta   90.00
_cell.angle_gamma   90.00
#
_symmetry.space_group_name_H-M   'P 1'
#
loop_
_entity.id
_entity.type
_entity.pdbx_description
1 polymer ?
#
loop_
_entity_poly.entity_id
_entity_poly.type
_entity_poly.pdbx_seq_one_letter_code
_entity_poly.pdbx_strand_id
1 'polypeptide(L)' 'MLVSKANYKGQTNLGVKIGDQDEKIMKLYGNPKNIVETNFGSIWVYEDIIFQINQSNTVEKWINYITKLEAF' A
#
# COMPACT_ATOMS: atom_id res chain seq x y z
N MET A 1 14.57 14.08 1.11
CA MET A 1 13.72 15.25 0.79
C MET A 1 12.28 14.89 1.16
N LEU A 2 11.75 15.43 2.26
CA LEU A 2 10.38 15.21 2.70
C LEU A 2 9.46 16.13 1.89
N VAL A 3 8.84 15.59 0.85
CA VAL A 3 7.77 16.28 0.13
C VAL A 3 6.48 16.04 0.91
N SER A 4 5.91 17.10 1.49
CA SER A 4 4.61 17.02 2.15
C SER A 4 3.53 16.63 1.14
N LYS A 5 2.90 15.48 1.40
CA LYS A 5 1.98 14.70 0.57
C LYS A 5 0.74 15.39 -0.02
N ALA A 6 0.46 16.66 0.26
CA ALA A 6 -0.87 17.23 0.03
C ALA A 6 -1.36 17.19 -1.43
N ASN A 7 -0.47 17.03 -2.43
CA ASN A 7 -0.83 17.07 -3.85
C ASN A 7 -0.32 15.89 -4.70
N TYR A 8 0.06 14.77 -4.08
CA TYR A 8 0.45 13.60 -4.88
C TYR A 8 -0.76 12.98 -5.56
N LYS A 9 -0.86 13.14 -6.89
CA LYS A 9 -1.95 12.61 -7.74
C LYS A 9 -1.62 11.27 -8.41
N GLY A 10 -0.47 10.68 -8.06
CA GLY A 10 -0.08 9.39 -8.60
C GLY A 10 -1.00 8.27 -8.16
N GLN A 11 -0.94 7.16 -8.86
CA GLN A 11 -1.68 5.94 -8.56
C GLN A 11 -0.79 4.73 -8.80
N THR A 12 -1.12 3.60 -8.19
CA THR A 12 -0.49 2.31 -8.51
C THR A 12 -0.84 1.89 -9.94
N ASN A 13 -0.16 0.85 -10.45
CA ASN A 13 -0.45 0.29 -11.77
C ASN A 13 -1.91 -0.19 -11.90
N LEU A 14 -2.55 -0.60 -10.81
CA LEU A 14 -3.97 -1.01 -10.77
C LEU A 14 -4.93 0.13 -10.41
N GLY A 15 -4.43 1.36 -10.25
CA GLY A 15 -5.28 2.55 -10.07
C GLY A 15 -5.71 2.84 -8.62
N VAL A 16 -4.96 2.35 -7.63
CA VAL A 16 -5.13 2.74 -6.22
C VAL A 16 -4.44 4.07 -5.96
N LYS A 17 -5.11 4.97 -5.24
CA LYS A 17 -4.68 6.34 -4.91
C LYS A 17 -4.65 6.54 -3.39
N ILE A 18 -3.94 7.57 -2.95
CA ILE A 18 -4.02 8.03 -1.55
C ILE A 18 -5.47 8.46 -1.27
N GLY A 19 -6.01 8.01 -0.14
CA GLY A 19 -7.39 8.26 0.29
C GLY A 19 -8.43 7.26 -0.23
N ASP A 20 -8.07 6.33 -1.12
CA ASP A 20 -8.96 5.22 -1.47
C ASP A 20 -9.24 4.33 -0.24
N GLN A 21 -10.40 3.68 -0.22
CA GLN A 21 -10.74 2.69 0.80
C GLN A 21 -9.93 1.40 0.59
N ASP A 22 -9.56 0.73 1.68
CA ASP A 22 -8.85 -0.55 1.68
C ASP A 22 -9.58 -1.68 0.94
N GLU A 23 -10.93 -1.67 0.93
CA GLU A 23 -11.79 -2.55 0.12
C GLU A 23 -11.41 -2.54 -1.36
N LYS A 24 -11.00 -1.37 -1.88
CA LYS A 24 -10.55 -1.24 -3.28
C LYS A 24 -9.23 -1.97 -3.51
N ILE A 25 -8.33 -2.00 -2.52
CA ILE A 25 -7.10 -2.78 -2.59
C ILE A 25 -7.45 -4.27 -2.64
N MET A 26 -8.29 -4.75 -1.71
CA MET A 26 -8.70 -6.16 -1.68
C MET A 26 -9.33 -6.61 -2.99
N LYS A 27 -10.14 -5.74 -3.62
CA LYS A 27 -10.78 -6.00 -4.91
C LYS A 27 -9.78 -6.12 -6.07
N LEU A 28 -8.71 -5.32 -6.05
CA LEU A 28 -7.76 -5.23 -7.18
C LEU A 28 -6.55 -6.17 -7.03
N TYR A 29 -6.04 -6.33 -5.80
CA TYR A 29 -4.85 -7.11 -5.50
C TYR A 29 -5.15 -8.46 -4.83
N GLY A 30 -6.39 -8.70 -4.41
CA GLY A 30 -6.75 -9.87 -3.63
C GLY A 30 -6.37 -9.72 -2.16
N ASN A 31 -6.23 -10.85 -1.45
CA ASN A 31 -5.84 -10.84 -0.04
C ASN A 31 -4.32 -10.58 0.10
N PRO A 32 -3.88 -9.75 1.06
CA PRO A 32 -2.47 -9.57 1.34
C PRO A 32 -1.85 -10.87 1.87
N LYS A 33 -0.55 -11.07 1.59
CA LYS A 33 0.23 -12.19 2.14
C LYS A 33 0.42 -12.06 3.65
N ASN A 34 0.49 -10.83 4.14
CA ASN A 34 0.60 -10.53 5.56
C ASN A 34 -0.03 -9.17 5.89
N ILE A 35 -0.59 -9.06 7.08
CA ILE A 35 -1.12 -7.82 7.65
C ILE A 35 -0.44 -7.60 9.00
N VAL A 36 0.17 -6.43 9.16
CA VAL A 36 0.79 -6.01 10.41
C VAL A 36 0.01 -4.82 10.97
N GLU A 37 -0.64 -5.02 12.11
CA GLU A 37 -1.33 -3.95 12.83
C GLU A 37 -0.31 -3.03 13.53
N THR A 38 -0.60 -1.73 13.53
CA THR A 38 0.24 -0.69 14.12
C THR A 38 -0.63 0.33 14.86
N ASN A 39 -0.01 1.16 15.69
CA ASN A 39 -0.72 2.26 16.36
C ASN A 39 -1.30 3.31 15.38
N PHE A 40 -0.91 3.28 14.10
CA PHE A 40 -1.33 4.26 13.09
C PHE A 40 -2.27 3.68 12.02
N GLY A 41 -2.72 2.44 12.19
CA GLY A 41 -3.47 1.66 11.20
C GLY A 41 -2.74 0.36 10.88
N SER A 42 -2.76 -0.11 9.64
CA SER A 42 -2.18 -1.40 9.27
C SER A 42 -1.24 -1.31 8.07
N ILE A 43 -0.32 -2.27 7.98
CA ILE A 43 0.60 -2.45 6.87
C ILE A 43 0.25 -3.75 6.17
N TRP A 44 -0.12 -3.67 4.90
CA TRP A 44 -0.54 -4.80 4.08
C TRP A 44 0.54 -5.13 3.07
N VAL A 45 1.03 -6.36 3.13
CA VAL A 45 2.17 -6.83 2.32
C VAL A 45 1.65 -7.75 1.22
N TYR A 46 1.93 -7.37 -0.04
CA TYR A 46 1.64 -8.20 -1.22
C TYR A 46 2.93 -8.84 -1.74
N GLU A 47 3.04 -9.15 -3.02
CA GLU A 47 4.26 -9.74 -3.58
C GLU A 47 5.33 -8.71 -3.93
N ASP A 48 4.89 -7.57 -4.45
CA ASP A 48 5.70 -6.51 -5.06
C ASP A 48 5.29 -5.10 -4.59
N ILE A 49 4.32 -5.00 -3.67
CA ILE A 49 3.83 -3.74 -3.14
C ILE A 49 3.41 -3.85 -1.67
N ILE A 50 3.72 -2.82 -0.89
CA ILE A 50 3.26 -2.65 0.48
C ILE A 50 2.31 -1.47 0.51
N PHE A 51 1.13 -1.63 1.08
CA PHE A 51 0.22 -0.54 1.39
C PHE A 51 0.28 -0.22 2.88
N GLN A 52 0.25 1.07 3.21
CA GLN A 52 -0.08 1.53 4.56
C GLN A 52 -1.50 2.07 4.56
N ILE A 53 -2.33 1.50 5.41
CA ILE A 53 -3.71 1.88 5.64
C ILE A 53 -3.76 2.62 6.97
N ASN A 54 -4.43 3.78 7.02
CA ASN A 54 -4.61 4.50 8.28
C ASN A 54 -5.77 3.94 9.11
N GLN A 55 -5.96 4.48 10.31
CA GLN A 55 -7.03 4.07 11.23
C GLN A 55 -8.46 4.26 10.68
N SER A 56 -8.62 5.05 9.61
CA SER A 56 -9.90 5.26 8.93
C SER A 56 -10.10 4.32 7.74
N ASN A 57 -9.31 3.25 7.65
CA ASN A 57 -9.34 2.26 6.56
C ASN A 57 -9.09 2.85 5.16
N THR A 58 -8.28 3.92 5.09
CA THR A 58 -7.92 4.55 3.82
C THR A 58 -6.42 4.45 3.53
N VAL A 59 -6.08 4.37 2.24
CA VAL A 59 -4.70 4.30 1.76
C VAL A 59 -3.97 5.58 2.11
N GLU A 60 -2.95 5.47 2.97
CA GLU A 60 -2.11 6.60 3.34
C GLU A 60 -0.88 6.70 2.42
N LYS A 61 -0.27 5.57 2.07
CA LYS A 61 0.86 5.45 1.13
C LYS A 61 1.03 4.02 0.63
N TRP A 62 1.87 3.86 -0.38
CA TRP A 62 2.38 2.56 -0.80
C TRP A 62 3.86 2.65 -1.15
N ILE A 63 4.50 1.49 -1.19
CA ILE A 63 5.89 1.32 -1.61
C ILE A 63 5.94 0.13 -2.55
N ASN A 64 6.42 0.34 -3.77
CA ASN A 64 6.74 -0.75 -4.69
C ASN A 64 8.11 -1.31 -4.31
N TYR A 65 8.23 -2.62 -4.28
CA TYR A 65 9.50 -3.30 -4.06
C TYR A 65 9.62 -4.49 -5.00
N ILE A 66 10.85 -4.84 -5.33
CA ILE A 66 11.13 -6.03 -6.14
C ILE A 66 11.79 -7.02 -5.20
N THR A 67 11.13 -8.14 -4.93
CA THR A 67 11.79 -9.27 -4.28
C THR A 67 12.63 -9.96 -5.35
N LYS A 68 13.87 -9.51 -5.56
CA LYS A 68 14.81 -10.24 -6.43
C LYS A 68 15.31 -11.45 -5.64
N LEU A 69 14.70 -12.62 -5.84
CA LEU A 69 15.32 -13.88 -5.46
C LEU A 69 16.47 -14.12 -6.46
N GLU A 70 17.67 -13.69 -6.13
CA GLU A 70 18.86 -14.22 -6.79
C GLU A 70 19.11 -15.61 -6.17
N ALA A 71 18.79 -16.66 -6.91
CA ALA A 71 19.29 -18.00 -6.61
C ALA A 71 20.80 -18.00 -6.95
N PHE A 72 21.64 -18.15 -5.92
CA PHE A 72 23.05 -18.51 -6.06
C PHE A 72 23.21 -20.01 -5.84
#